data_AF-A0AAW8ARH9-F1
#
_entry.id   AF-A0AAW8ARH9-F1
#
_cell.length_a   1.000
_cell.length_b   1.000
_cell.length_c   1.000
_cell.angle_alpha   90.00
_cell.angle_beta   90.00
_cell.angle_gamma   90.00
#
_symmetry.space_group_name_H-M   'P 1'
#
loop_
_entity.id
_entity.type
_entity.pdbx_description
1 polymer ?
#
loop_
_entity_poly.entity_id
_entity_poly.type
_entity_poly.pdbx_seq_one_letter_code
_entity_poly.pdbx_strand_id
1 'polypeptide(L)' 'GPAQGVLHVVGAAPGVIASSFSADFVGYANSPYGHVAIVKSVNSNGTITIKEGGYGTTWWGHERTVSASGVTFLMPN' A
#
# COMPACT_ATOMS: atom_id res chain seq x y z
N GLY A 1 15.65 -23.89 2.98
CA GLY A 1 15.57 -22.50 2.45
C GLY A 1 14.38 -21.81 3.07
N PRO A 2 14.27 -20.46 3.01
CA PRO A 2 13.05 -19.81 3.47
C PRO A 2 11.87 -20.30 2.62
N ALA A 3 10.76 -20.65 3.27
CA ALA A 3 9.55 -21.00 2.55
C ALA A 3 9.06 -19.76 1.80
N GLN A 4 8.95 -19.84 0.47
CA GLN A 4 8.33 -18.79 -0.33
C GLN A 4 6.83 -18.82 -0.04
N GLY A 5 6.34 -17.87 0.76
CA GLY A 5 4.93 -17.72 1.04
C GLY A 5 4.14 -17.39 -0.23
N VAL A 6 2.89 -17.86 -0.30
CA VAL A 6 1.95 -17.47 -1.38
C VAL A 6 1.34 -16.12 -0.99
N LEU A 7 1.32 -15.17 -1.93
CA LEU A 7 0.61 -13.91 -1.78
C LEU A 7 -0.83 -14.08 -2.27
N HIS A 8 -1.80 -13.76 -1.42
CA HIS A 8 -3.21 -13.82 -1.76
C HIS A 8 -3.78 -12.41 -1.97
N VAL A 9 -4.56 -12.23 -3.04
CA VAL A 9 -5.34 -11.00 -3.24
C VAL A 9 -6.51 -11.01 -2.26
N VAL A 10 -6.62 -9.94 -1.47
CA VAL A 10 -7.62 -9.78 -0.41
C VAL A 10 -8.32 -8.42 -0.51
N GLY A 11 -9.25 -8.16 0.40
CA GLY A 11 -9.81 -6.82 0.60
C GLY A 11 -8.89 -5.91 1.42
N ALA A 12 -9.21 -4.62 1.46
CA ALA A 12 -8.53 -3.67 2.34
C ALA A 12 -8.71 -4.08 3.81
N ALA A 13 -7.61 -4.27 4.53
CA ALA A 13 -7.59 -4.58 5.96
C ALA A 13 -6.28 -4.12 6.60
N PRO A 14 -6.23 -3.84 7.91
CA PRO A 14 -4.97 -3.59 8.61
C PRO A 14 -3.97 -4.75 8.42
N GLY A 15 -2.71 -4.42 8.17
CA GLY A 15 -1.61 -5.37 8.02
C GLY A 15 -1.39 -5.93 6.62
N VAL A 16 -2.30 -5.70 5.67
CA VAL A 16 -2.11 -6.12 4.27
C VAL A 16 -1.15 -5.17 3.55
N ILE A 17 -0.47 -5.70 2.53
CA ILE A 17 0.33 -4.92 1.59
C ILE A 17 -0.63 -4.25 0.60
N ALA A 18 -0.54 -2.94 0.45
CA ALA A 18 -1.20 -2.18 -0.61
C ALA A 18 -0.21 -1.94 -1.75
N SER A 19 -0.64 -2.17 -2.99
CA SER A 19 0.18 -1.94 -4.19
C SER A 19 -0.65 -1.28 -5.30
N SER A 20 -0.06 -0.30 -5.99
CA SER A 20 -0.69 0.35 -7.13
C SER A 20 0.32 1.10 -8.00
N PHE A 21 -0.10 1.40 -9.23
CA PHE A 21 0.58 2.31 -10.16
C PHE A 21 -0.14 3.65 -10.31
N SER A 22 -1.28 3.85 -9.64
CA SER A 22 -2.04 5.11 -9.77
C SER A 22 -1.25 6.28 -9.17
N ALA A 23 -1.29 7.45 -9.83
CA ALA A 23 -0.59 8.64 -9.33
C ALA A 23 -1.08 9.04 -7.93
N ASP A 24 -2.38 8.87 -7.65
CA ASP A 24 -2.98 9.13 -6.34
C ASP A 24 -2.35 8.28 -5.23
N PHE A 25 -2.12 6.99 -5.51
CA PHE A 25 -1.48 6.10 -4.56
C PHE A 25 0.02 6.32 -4.51
N VAL A 26 0.70 6.50 -5.65
CA VAL A 26 2.15 6.63 -5.71
C VAL A 26 2.65 7.97 -5.13
N GLY A 27 1.84 9.03 -5.23
CA GLY A 27 2.22 10.38 -4.79
C GLY A 27 2.87 11.25 -5.85
N TYR A 28 3.13 10.72 -7.04
CA TYR A 28 3.62 11.46 -8.20
C TYR A 28 3.21 10.79 -9.50
N ALA A 29 3.16 11.56 -10.59
CA ALA A 29 2.71 11.06 -11.88
C ALA A 29 3.73 10.12 -12.54
N ASN A 30 3.21 9.11 -13.26
CA ASN A 30 3.97 8.24 -14.18
C ASN A 30 5.13 7.45 -13.58
N SER A 31 5.04 6.98 -12.33
CA SER A 31 6.05 6.06 -11.79
C SER A 31 6.10 4.75 -12.58
N PRO A 32 7.26 4.39 -13.16
CA PRO A 32 7.42 3.12 -13.88
C PRO A 32 7.45 1.90 -12.93
N TYR A 33 7.61 2.13 -11.62
CA TYR A 33 7.74 1.07 -10.61
C TYR A 33 6.49 0.89 -9.74
N GLY A 34 5.51 1.78 -9.89
CA GLY A 34 4.38 1.87 -8.98
C GLY A 34 4.83 2.22 -7.56
N HIS A 35 4.07 1.75 -6.57
CA HIS A 35 4.38 1.93 -5.16
C HIS A 35 3.80 0.78 -4.33
N VAL A 36 4.39 0.53 -3.16
CA VAL A 36 3.91 -0.43 -2.17
C VAL A 36 3.96 0.17 -0.77
N ALA A 37 2.96 -0.14 0.05
CA ALA A 37 2.87 0.29 1.43
C ALA A 37 2.16 -0.74 2.30
N ILE A 38 2.19 -0.57 3.62
CA ILE A 38 1.42 -1.41 4.55
C ILE A 38 0.17 -0.65 5.00
N VAL A 39 -1.00 -1.28 4.91
CA VAL A 39 -2.24 -0.69 5.44
C VAL A 39 -2.20 -0.70 6.96
N LYS A 40 -2.30 0.48 7.56
CA LYS A 40 -2.38 0.66 9.02
C LYS A 40 -3.83 0.61 9.51
N SER A 41 -4.74 1.24 8.79
CA SER A 41 -6.17 1.24 9.09
C SER A 41 -7.00 1.42 7.83
N VAL A 42 -8.23 0.91 7.86
CA VAL A 42 -9.26 1.21 6.88
C VAL A 42 -10.25 2.17 7.54
N ASN A 43 -10.45 3.32 6.93
CA ASN A 43 -11.29 4.38 7.49
C ASN A 43 -12.75 4.15 7.08
N SER A 44 -13.70 4.66 7.87
CA SER A 44 -15.15 4.46 7.65
C SER A 44 -15.65 5.01 6.31
N ASN A 45 -14.95 5.98 5.72
CA ASN A 45 -15.24 6.56 4.42
C ASN A 45 -14.60 5.79 3.23
N GLY A 46 -13.99 4.62 3.47
CA GLY A 46 -13.38 3.79 2.45
C GLY A 46 -11.95 4.18 2.03
N THR A 47 -11.37 5.23 2.64
CA THR A 47 -9.93 5.52 2.49
C THR A 47 -9.09 4.58 3.37
N ILE A 48 -7.80 4.49 3.10
CA ILE A 48 -6.84 3.71 3.88
C ILE A 48 -5.74 4.62 4.43
N THR A 49 -5.36 4.40 5.68
CA THR A 49 -4.10 4.95 6.21
C THR A 49 -3.02 3.94 5.94
N ILE A 50 -1.94 4.36 5.28
CA ILE A 50 -0.80 3.50 4.93
C ILE A 50 0.45 3.95 5.67
N LYS A 51 1.36 3.02 5.91
CA LYS A 51 2.74 3.26 6.33
C LYS A 51 3.67 2.81 5.22
N GLU A 52 4.55 3.70 4.79
CA GLU A 52 5.37 3.50 3.59
C GLU A 52 6.80 4.02 3.77
N GLY A 53 7.65 3.69 2.80
CA GLY A 53 8.98 4.28 2.63
C GLY A 53 9.12 4.85 1.23
N GLY A 54 10.05 5.79 1.05
CA GLY A 54 10.30 6.39 -0.26
C GLY A 54 9.23 7.39 -0.71
N TYR A 55 8.36 7.84 0.20
CA TYR A 55 7.49 8.99 -0.02
C TYR A 55 8.14 10.26 0.56
N GLY A 56 8.34 11.27 -0.29
CA GLY A 56 9.03 12.50 0.09
C GLY A 56 10.50 12.26 0.43
N THR A 57 11.01 12.94 1.47
CA THR A 57 12.42 12.84 1.93
C THR A 57 12.62 11.80 3.03
N THR A 58 11.55 11.14 3.49
CA THR A 58 11.63 10.17 4.60
C THR A 58 11.91 8.77 4.08
N TRP A 59 12.94 8.12 4.62
CA TRP A 59 13.36 6.80 4.18
C TRP A 59 12.30 5.73 4.50
N TRP A 60 11.80 5.69 5.73
CA TRP A 60 10.77 4.72 6.16
C TRP A 60 9.87 5.30 7.25
N GLY A 61 8.62 4.86 7.25
CA GLY A 61 7.68 5.11 8.34
C GLY A 61 6.81 6.35 8.18
N HIS A 62 6.78 6.93 6.98
CA HIS A 62 5.82 7.96 6.63
C HIS A 62 4.40 7.35 6.66
N GLU A 63 3.45 8.06 7.28
CA GLU A 63 2.05 7.64 7.33
C GLU A 63 1.17 8.71 6.66
N ARG A 64 0.27 8.28 5.78
CA ARG A 64 -0.72 9.16 5.15
C ARG A 64 -2.00 8.41 4.80
N THR A 65 -3.07 9.18 4.59
CA THR A 65 -4.35 8.66 4.12
C THR A 65 -4.46 8.79 2.60
N VAL A 66 -4.90 7.73 1.93
CA VAL A 66 -5.06 7.66 0.48
C VAL A 66 -6.37 6.98 0.10
N SER A 67 -6.82 7.20 -1.14
CA SER A 67 -7.93 6.44 -1.71
C SER A 67 -7.56 4.97 -1.87
N ALA A 68 -8.51 4.07 -1.60
CA ALA A 68 -8.37 2.65 -1.90
C ALA A 68 -8.63 2.32 -3.39
N SER A 69 -9.08 3.30 -4.18
CA SER A 69 -9.41 3.10 -5.60
C SER A 69 -8.17 2.73 -6.40
N GLY A 70 -8.28 1.66 -7.20
CA GLY A 70 -7.17 1.17 -8.04
C GLY A 70 -6.00 0.59 -7.23
N VAL A 71 -6.20 0.25 -5.96
CA VAL A 71 -5.19 -0.39 -5.10
C VAL A 71 -5.48 -1.88 -4.99
N THR A 72 -4.44 -2.70 -5.21
CA THR A 72 -4.48 -4.14 -4.98
C THR A 72 -3.94 -4.44 -3.59
N PHE A 73 -4.70 -5.20 -2.80
CA PHE A 73 -4.33 -5.61 -1.44
C PHE A 73 -3.87 -7.05 -1.42
N LEU A 74 -2.71 -7.30 -0.78
CA LEU A 74 -2.05 -8.60 -0.74
C LEU A 74 -1.76 -8.99 0.70
N MET A 75 -2.04 -10.24 1.07
CA MET A 75 -1.68 -10.80 2.37
C MET A 75 -0.71 -11.97 2.18
N PRO A 76 0.46 -11.96 2.84
CA PRO A 76 1.32 -13.14 2.93
C PRO A 76 0.72 -14.15 3.91
N ASN A 77 0.74 -15.44 3.55
CA ASN A 77 0.45 -16.56 4.44
C ASN A 77 1.67 -16.97 5.27
#